data_AF-A0A2U8P9U6-F1
#
_entry.id   AF-A0A2U8P9U6-F1
#
_cell.length_a   1.000
_cell.length_b   1.000
_cell.length_c   1.000
_cell.angle_alpha   90.00
_cell.angle_beta   90.00
_cell.angle_gamma   90.00
#
_symmetry.space_group_name_H-M   'P 1'
#
loop_
_entity.id
_entity.type
_entity.pdbx_description
1 polymer ?
#
loop_
_entity_poly.entity_id
_entity_poly.type
_entity_poly.pdbx_seq_one_letter_code
_entity_poly.pdbx_strand_id
1 'polypeptide(L)' 'MRGRVRVKLDGGTITFLPAFGASRKTCRLATTFNTQKQAFSYLQKHRTEFERMARVRLASGELEDGIIVLSLL' A
#
# COMPACT_ATOMS: atom_id res chain seq x y z
N MET A 1 -8.57 4.58 15.91
CA MET A 1 -7.25 3.89 15.96
C MET A 1 -6.45 4.23 14.71
N ARG A 2 -5.37 5.03 14.81
CA ARG A 2 -4.44 5.27 13.68
C ARG A 2 -3.49 4.08 13.58
N GLY A 3 -3.78 3.14 12.66
CA GLY A 3 -2.90 2.00 12.41
C GLY A 3 -1.50 2.45 12.01
N ARG A 4 -0.48 1.88 12.64
CA ARG A 4 0.93 2.18 12.37
C ARG A 4 1.29 1.57 11.01
N VAL A 5 1.40 2.40 9.99
CA VAL A 5 1.82 1.94 8.65
C VAL A 5 3.30 1.58 8.71
N ARG A 6 3.63 0.29 8.60
CA ARG A 6 5.01 -0.18 8.46
C ARG A 6 5.38 -0.08 6.99
N VAL A 7 6.12 0.97 6.63
CA VAL A 7 6.73 1.14 5.30
C VAL A 7 8.09 0.47 5.34
N LYS A 8 8.32 -0.55 4.50
CA LYS A 8 9.65 -1.07 4.18
C LYS A 8 9.91 -0.75 2.72
N LEU A 9 10.99 -0.03 2.43
CA LEU A 9 11.45 0.24 1.07
C LEU A 9 12.45 -0.86 0.70
N ASP A 10 12.14 -1.62 -0.34
CA ASP A 10 13.01 -2.66 -0.88
C ASP A 10 13.05 -2.51 -2.40
N GLY A 11 14.22 -2.17 -2.95
CA GLY A 11 14.43 -2.03 -4.40
C GLY A 11 13.41 -1.15 -5.14
N GLY A 12 12.87 -0.09 -4.52
CA GLY A 12 11.82 0.74 -5.13
C GLY A 12 10.40 0.24 -4.87
N THR A 13 10.18 -0.54 -3.81
CA THR A 13 8.83 -1.01 -3.47
C THR A 13 8.54 -0.78 -2.00
N ILE A 14 7.34 -0.24 -1.71
CA ILE A 14 6.85 0.01 -0.35
C ILE A 14 5.82 -1.04 0.01
N THR A 15 6.01 -1.74 1.11
CA THR A 15 4.95 -2.58 1.68
C THR A 15 4.19 -1.81 2.76
N PHE A 16 2.88 -1.97 2.85
CA PHE A 16 2.06 -1.38 3.90
C PHE A 16 0.80 -2.20 4.20
N LEU A 17 0.20 -1.97 5.38
CA LEU A 17 -1.09 -2.57 5.76
C LEU A 17 -2.18 -1.49 5.67
N PRO A 18 -3.01 -1.49 4.62
CA PRO A 18 -4.19 -0.64 4.60
C PRO A 18 -5.18 -1.03 5.70
N ALA A 19 -5.95 -0.05 6.18
CA ALA A 19 -7.02 -0.30 7.14
C ALA A 19 -8.29 -0.80 6.43
N PHE A 20 -8.22 -1.96 5.76
CA PHE A 20 -9.35 -2.59 5.07
C PHE A 20 -10.26 -3.39 5.99
N GLY A 21 -11.10 -2.71 6.79
CA GLY A 21 -12.10 -3.40 7.62
C GLY A 21 -11.49 -4.55 8.44
N ALA A 22 -12.16 -5.70 8.49
CA ALA A 22 -11.65 -6.90 9.18
C ALA A 22 -10.48 -7.60 8.45
N SER A 23 -10.26 -7.29 7.18
CA SER A 23 -9.29 -7.96 6.30
C SER A 23 -7.99 -7.15 6.22
N ARG A 24 -7.07 -7.35 7.18
CA ARG A 24 -5.73 -6.76 7.12
C ARG A 24 -4.87 -7.51 6.09
N LYS A 25 -5.09 -7.23 4.81
CA LYS A 25 -4.23 -7.70 3.72
C LYS A 25 -3.04 -6.78 3.56
N THR A 26 -1.91 -7.35 3.16
CA THR A 26 -0.70 -6.60 2.85
C THR A 26 -0.82 -5.99 1.46
N CYS A 27 -0.48 -4.71 1.34
CA CYS A 27 -0.33 -4.01 0.07
C CYS A 27 1.14 -3.77 -0.23
N ARG A 28 1.48 -3.88 -1.50
CA ARG A 28 2.80 -3.57 -2.05
C ARG A 28 2.64 -2.49 -3.11
N LEU A 29 3.29 -1.35 -2.94
CA LEU A 29 3.28 -0.21 -3.84
C LEU A 29 4.64 -0.10 -4.53
N ALA A 30 4.69 -0.34 -5.83
CA ALA A 30 5.86 -0.03 -6.63
C ALA A 30 6.07 1.50 -6.65
N THR A 31 7.28 1.97 -6.44
CA THR A 31 7.62 3.38 -6.33
C THR A 31 9.02 3.70 -6.84
N THR A 32 9.22 4.93 -7.30
CA THR A 32 10.53 5.46 -7.65
C THR A 32 11.16 6.29 -6.53
N PHE A 33 10.57 6.31 -5.32
CA PHE A 33 11.12 7.07 -4.20
C PHE A 33 12.45 6.50 -3.72
N ASN A 34 13.44 7.38 -3.61
CA ASN A 34 14.77 7.03 -3.14
C ASN A 34 14.87 6.93 -1.62
N THR A 35 13.85 7.40 -0.88
CA THR A 35 13.87 7.39 0.59
C THR A 35 12.54 6.89 1.17
N GLN A 36 12.65 6.19 2.30
CA GLN A 36 11.49 5.74 3.08
C GLN A 36 10.61 6.90 3.56
N LYS A 37 11.19 8.09 3.80
CA LYS A 37 10.46 9.29 4.22
C LYS A 37 9.58 9.84 3.10
N GLN A 38 10.09 9.92 1.87
CA GLN A 38 9.31 10.35 0.71
C GLN A 38 8.17 9.36 0.44
N ALA A 39 8.50 8.08 0.41
CA ALA A 39 7.56 6.96 0.34
C ALA A 39 6.41 7.07 1.36
N PHE A 40 6.77 7.27 2.63
CA PHE A 40 5.80 7.39 3.71
C PHE A 40 4.95 8.65 3.57
N SER A 41 5.55 9.80 3.26
CA SER A 41 4.84 11.07 3.10
C SER A 41 3.83 11.01 1.95
N TYR A 42 4.22 10.43 0.82
CA TYR A 42 3.33 10.24 -0.32
C TYR A 42 2.18 9.28 0.01
N LEU A 43 2.48 8.14 0.64
CA LEU A 43 1.46 7.18 1.06
C LEU A 43 0.46 7.78 2.05
N GLN A 44 0.92 8.63 2.98
CA GLN A 44 0.03 9.34 3.89
C GLN A 44 -0.88 10.34 3.15
N LYS A 45 -0.33 11.09 2.19
CA LYS A 45 -1.07 12.07 1.40
C LYS A 45 -2.15 11.43 0.54
N HIS A 46 -1.88 10.26 -0.02
CA HIS A 46 -2.76 9.54 -0.95
C HIS A 46 -3.43 8.32 -0.32
N ARG A 47 -3.53 8.28 1.01
CA ARG A 47 -3.99 7.11 1.76
C ARG A 47 -5.38 6.64 1.31
N THR A 48 -6.32 7.57 1.16
CA THR A 48 -7.71 7.25 0.80
C THR A 48 -7.81 6.61 -0.58
N GLU A 49 -7.08 7.14 -1.57
CA GLU A 49 -7.02 6.57 -2.91
C GLU A 49 -6.35 5.20 -2.91
N PHE A 50 -5.22 5.03 -2.22
CA PHE A 50 -4.57 3.72 -2.11
C PHE A 50 -5.45 2.70 -1.42
N GLU A 51 -6.21 3.14 -0.43
CA GLU A 51 -7.23 2.31 0.16
C GLU A 51 -8.25 1.94 -0.94
N ARG A 52 -8.91 2.90 -1.58
CA ARG A 52 -9.90 2.63 -2.63
C ARG A 52 -9.40 1.66 -3.71
N MET A 53 -8.17 1.84 -4.21
CA MET A 53 -7.55 0.93 -5.19
C MET A 53 -7.37 -0.48 -4.63
N ALA A 54 -6.87 -0.60 -3.39
CA ALA A 54 -6.71 -1.90 -2.76
C ALA A 54 -8.05 -2.63 -2.57
N ARG A 55 -9.14 -1.91 -2.29
CA ARG A 55 -10.50 -2.49 -2.26
C ARG A 55 -10.89 -3.09 -3.60
N VAL A 56 -10.65 -2.34 -4.68
CA VAL A 56 -11.00 -2.75 -6.05
C VAL A 56 -10.17 -3.96 -6.50
N ARG A 57 -8.85 -3.95 -6.23
CA ARG A 57 -7.95 -5.09 -6.50
C ARG A 57 -8.32 -6.33 -5.68
N LEU A 58 -8.66 -6.15 -4.40
CA LEU A 58 -9.11 -7.25 -3.55
C LEU A 58 -10.43 -7.85 -4.05
N ALA A 59 -11.38 -7.02 -4.49
CA ALA A 59 -12.66 -7.47 -5.01
C ALA A 59 -12.55 -8.18 -6.38
N SER A 60 -11.57 -7.80 -7.20
CA SER A 60 -11.27 -8.45 -8.49
C SER A 60 -10.41 -9.71 -8.35
N GLY A 61 -9.83 -9.97 -7.16
CA GLY A 61 -8.94 -11.11 -6.94
C GLY A 61 -7.54 -10.92 -7.52
N GLU A 62 -7.19 -9.72 -7.97
CA GLU A 62 -5.89 -9.37 -8.54
C GLU A 62 -4.83 -9.24 -7.43
N LEU A 63 -4.38 -10.38 -6.93
CA LEU A 63 -3.42 -10.53 -5.86
C LEU A 63 -2.19 -11.29 -6.38
N GLU A 64 -0.99 -10.81 -6.06
CA GLU A 64 0.26 -11.56 -6.26
C GLU A 64 0.64 -12.22 -4.93
N ASP A 65 0.71 -13.54 -4.88
CA ASP A 65 1.04 -14.30 -3.65
C ASP A 65 0.20 -13.90 -2.42
N GLY A 66 -1.06 -13.51 -2.65
CA GLY A 66 -1.97 -13.04 -1.59
C GLY A 66 -1.73 -11.59 -1.13
N ILE A 67 -0.85 -10.85 -1.82
CA ILE A 67 -0.53 -9.43 -1.61
C ILE A 67 -1.22 -8.60 -2.68
N ILE A 68 -1.81 -7.48 -2.26
CA ILE A 68 -2.40 -6.51 -3.19
C ILE A 68 -1.27 -5.66 -3.76
N VAL A 69 -1.01 -5.76 -5.07
CA VAL A 69 0.00 -4.92 -5.74
C VAL A 69 -0.66 -3.67 -6.31
N LEU A 70 -0.09 -2.52 -5.96
CA LEU A 70 -0.52 -1.19 -6.36
C LEU A 70 0.63 -0.48 -7.08
N SER A 71 0.27 0.50 -7.91
CA SER A 71 1.21 1.40 -8.59
C SER A 71 0.99 2.83 -8.09
N LEU A 72 1.98 3.70 -8.29
CA LEU A 72 1.83 5.14 -8.04
C LEU A 72 0.61 5.70 -8.79
N LEU A 73 -0.01 6.71 -8.17
CA LEU A 73 -1.09 7.51 -8.76
C LEU A 73 -0.51 8.66 -9.58
#